data_AF-A0A2N9PCI5-F1
#
_entry.id   AF-A0A2N9PCI5-F1
#
_cell.length_a   1.000
_cell.length_b   1.000
_cell.length_c   1.000
_cell.angle_alpha   90.00
_cell.angle_beta   90.00
_cell.angle_gamma   90.00
#
_symmetry.space_group_name_H-M   'P 1'
#
loop_
_entity.id
_entity.type
_entity.pdbx_description
1 polymer ?
#
loop_
_entity_poly.entity_id
_entity_poly.type
_entity_poly.pdbx_seq_one_letter_code
_entity_poly.pdbx_strand_id
1 'polypeptide(L)'
;MEVLKVEDSRQLEEVVIKAKKKLIDRKVDRVVFNVENSITATGGDATDALKVTPSVRINNNTITIVGRSNVAILVNDKLIQFSGEDLIN
;
A
#
# COMPACT_ATOMS: atom_id res chain seq x y z
N MET A 1 4.20 23.19 -63.68
CA MET A 1 3.29 22.52 -62.74
C MET A 1 4.19 21.83 -61.74
N GLU A 2 4.33 22.38 -60.54
CA GLU A 2 5.17 21.80 -59.51
C GLU A 2 4.37 21.83 -58.21
N VAL A 3 4.03 20.64 -57.73
CA VAL A 3 3.20 20.44 -56.54
C VAL A 3 4.13 20.25 -55.35
N LEU A 4 4.11 21.23 -54.45
CA LEU A 4 4.77 21.13 -53.14
C LEU A 4 3.96 20.16 -52.27
N LYS A 5 4.48 18.94 -52.08
CA LYS A 5 3.93 17.97 -51.14
C LYS A 5 4.69 18.09 -49.81
N VAL A 6 4.15 18.89 -48.91
CA VAL A 6 4.65 18.98 -47.52
C VAL A 6 3.68 18.18 -46.67
N GLU A 7 3.99 16.91 -46.46
CA GLU A 7 3.30 16.06 -45.48
C GLU A 7 4.39 15.42 -44.62
N ASP A 8 4.88 16.16 -43.64
CA ASP A 8 5.72 15.61 -42.57
C ASP A 8 4.81 15.32 -41.37
N SER A 9 3.89 14.37 -41.56
CA SER A 9 2.95 13.95 -40.53
C SER A 9 3.68 13.08 -39.51
N ARG A 10 4.08 13.68 -38.39
CA ARG A 10 4.68 12.92 -37.27
C ARG A 10 3.58 12.19 -36.52
N GLN A 11 3.51 10.88 -36.72
CA GLN A 11 2.64 10.00 -35.94
C GLN A 11 3.29 9.80 -34.56
N LEU A 12 2.66 10.35 -33.53
CA LEU A 12 3.11 10.22 -32.15
C LEU A 12 2.74 8.84 -31.62
N GLU A 13 3.69 8.16 -30.99
CA GLU A 13 3.44 6.91 -30.28
C GLU A 13 2.66 7.17 -28.98
N GLU A 14 1.83 6.21 -28.59
CA GLU A 14 1.03 6.28 -27.38
C GLU A 14 1.92 6.27 -26.13
N VAL A 15 1.71 7.23 -25.23
CA VAL A 15 2.42 7.29 -23.95
C VAL A 15 1.55 6.69 -22.85
N VAL A 16 1.92 5.51 -22.37
CA VAL A 16 1.24 4.86 -21.24
C VAL A 16 1.81 5.39 -19.92
N ILE A 17 1.07 6.28 -19.26
CA ILE A 17 1.44 6.78 -17.92
C ILE A 17 1.06 5.72 -16.88
N LYS A 18 2.03 4.92 -16.43
CA LYS A 18 1.87 4.00 -15.29
C LYS A 18 2.09 4.76 -13.98
N ALA A 19 1.03 5.30 -13.39
CA ALA A 19 1.09 5.86 -12.05
C ALA A 19 1.16 4.74 -11.00
N LYS A 20 2.20 4.75 -10.16
CA LYS A 20 2.27 3.86 -8.99
C LYS A 20 1.27 4.34 -7.93
N LYS A 21 0.61 3.41 -7.23
CA LYS A 21 -0.25 3.75 -6.09
C LYS A 21 0.60 4.46 -5.03
N LYS A 22 0.03 5.49 -4.40
CA LYS A 22 0.69 6.20 -3.31
C LYS A 22 0.86 5.25 -2.12
N LEU A 23 2.00 5.34 -1.42
CA LEU A 23 2.26 4.55 -0.22
C LEU A 23 1.18 4.72 0.85
N ILE A 24 0.69 5.96 1.03
CA ILE A 24 -0.38 6.29 1.96
C ILE A 24 -1.46 7.03 1.19
N ASP A 25 -2.70 6.58 1.33
CA ASP A 25 -3.90 7.27 0.85
C ASP A 25 -4.78 7.64 2.05
N ARG A 26 -5.13 8.92 2.17
CA ARG A 26 -5.96 9.44 3.27
C ARG A 26 -7.35 9.69 2.73
N LYS A 27 -8.29 8.83 3.14
CA LYS A 27 -9.72 8.99 2.88
C LYS A 27 -10.38 9.69 4.06
N VAL A 28 -11.65 10.08 3.89
CA VAL A 28 -12.42 10.78 4.92
C VAL A 28 -12.60 9.93 6.17
N ASP A 29 -12.70 8.61 6.01
CA ASP A 29 -13.01 7.65 7.08
C ASP A 29 -11.81 6.77 7.48
N ARG A 30 -10.72 6.74 6.68
CA ARG A 30 -9.61 5.82 6.90
C ARG A 30 -8.30 6.27 6.27
N VAL A 31 -7.22 5.67 6.74
CA VAL A 31 -5.91 5.72 6.08
C VAL A 31 -5.67 4.34 5.45
N VAL A 32 -5.33 4.31 4.16
CA VAL A 32 -4.95 3.11 3.44
C VAL A 32 -3.44 3.14 3.23
N PHE A 33 -2.75 2.20 3.84
CA PHE A 33 -1.31 2.00 3.63
C PHE A 33 -1.10 0.90 2.60
N ASN A 34 -0.58 1.25 1.43
CA ASN A 34 -0.34 0.33 0.33
C ASN A 34 1.05 -0.30 0.50
N VAL A 35 1.09 -1.42 1.21
CA VAL A 35 2.31 -2.15 1.59
C VAL A 35 3.18 -2.50 0.38
N GLU A 36 2.56 -2.78 -0.78
CA GLU A 36 3.25 -3.14 -2.02
C GLU A 36 4.13 -2.02 -2.59
N ASN A 37 3.93 -0.78 -2.14
CA ASN A 37 4.73 0.37 -2.56
C ASN A 37 5.79 0.75 -1.50
N SER A 38 5.89 0.00 -0.40
CA SER A 38 6.89 0.21 0.65
C SER A 38 8.13 -0.63 0.38
N ILE A 39 9.28 0.01 0.16
CA ILE A 39 10.56 -0.69 -0.06
C ILE A 39 10.92 -1.54 1.17
N THR A 40 10.67 -1.03 2.38
CA THR A 40 11.00 -1.72 3.64
C THR A 40 10.08 -2.90 3.94
N ALA A 41 8.82 -2.87 3.47
CA ALA A 41 7.91 -4.01 3.62
C ALA A 41 8.03 -5.03 2.47
N THR A 42 8.61 -4.63 1.33
CA THR A 42 8.82 -5.51 0.17
C THR A 42 9.97 -6.47 0.49
N GLY A 43 9.62 -7.73 0.79
CA GLY A 43 10.58 -8.80 1.08
C GLY A 43 10.69 -9.22 2.55
N GLY A 44 9.90 -8.63 3.45
CA GLY A 44 9.79 -9.03 4.85
C GLY A 44 8.45 -9.69 5.19
N ASP A 45 8.28 -10.05 6.47
CA ASP A 45 7.06 -10.70 6.94
C ASP A 45 5.93 -9.68 7.21
N ALA A 46 4.71 -10.19 7.42
CA ALA A 46 3.54 -9.34 7.74
C ALA A 46 3.76 -8.41 8.94
N THR A 47 4.58 -8.84 9.92
CA THR A 47 4.95 -8.01 11.08
C THR A 47 5.82 -6.82 10.70
N ASP A 48 6.69 -6.96 9.70
CA ASP A 48 7.54 -5.86 9.22
C ASP A 48 6.73 -4.82 8.46
N ALA A 49 5.73 -5.26 7.68
CA ALA A 49 4.76 -4.36 7.07
C ALA A 49 3.99 -3.54 8.11
N LEU A 50 3.60 -4.15 9.23
CA LEU A 50 2.92 -3.46 10.33
C LEU A 50 3.84 -2.49 11.09
N LYS A 51 5.13 -2.79 11.25
CA LYS A 51 6.10 -1.90 11.91
C LYS A 51 6.28 -0.57 11.17
N VAL A 52 6.21 -0.59 9.84
CA VAL A 52 6.33 0.62 9.01
C VAL A 52 4.99 1.32 8.77
N THR A 53 3.89 0.75 9.26
CA THR A 53 2.57 1.34 9.13
C THR A 53 2.42 2.50 10.13
N PRO A 54 2.01 3.71 9.69
CA PRO A 54 1.84 4.85 10.58
C PRO A 54 0.83 4.57 11.70
N SER A 55 1.12 5.08 12.90
CA SER A 55 0.24 5.02 14.07
C SER A 55 -0.08 3.60 14.57
N VAL A 56 0.54 2.56 14.00
CA VAL A 56 0.48 1.18 14.49
C VAL A 56 1.74 0.90 15.31
N ARG A 57 1.57 0.24 16.45
CA ARG A 57 2.68 -0.18 17.32
C ARG A 57 2.52 -1.66 17.64
N ILE A 58 3.62 -2.38 17.56
CA ILE A 58 3.71 -3.79 17.90
C ILE A 58 4.59 -3.91 19.15
N ASN A 59 4.03 -4.45 20.24
CA ASN A 59 4.75 -4.76 21.46
C ASN A 59 4.46 -6.20 21.84
N ASN A 60 5.47 -7.07 21.95
CA ASN A 60 5.33 -8.47 22.38
C ASN A 60 4.06 -9.14 21.81
N ASN A 61 3.91 -9.10 20.48
CA ASN A 61 2.79 -9.68 19.73
C ASN A 61 1.43 -8.99 19.88
N THR A 62 1.32 -7.93 20.67
CA THR A 62 0.13 -7.07 20.74
C THR A 62 0.24 -5.93 19.75
N ILE A 63 -0.74 -5.83 18.85
CA ILE A 63 -0.88 -4.73 17.90
C ILE A 63 -1.79 -3.67 18.54
N THR A 64 -1.31 -2.43 18.60
CA THR A 64 -2.03 -1.29 19.15
C THR A 64 -2.03 -0.13 18.15
N ILE A 65 -3.07 0.70 18.19
CA ILE A 65 -3.10 1.95 17.43
C ILE A 65 -2.96 3.10 18.42
N VAL A 66 -2.19 4.13 18.06
CA VAL A 66 -2.03 5.31 18.92
C VAL A 66 -3.40 5.87 19.31
N GLY A 67 -3.70 5.92 20.62
CA GLY A 67 -4.99 6.37 21.15
C GLY A 67 -6.11 5.32 21.16
N ARG A 68 -5.86 4.07 20.76
CA ARG A 68 -6.84 2.97 20.78
C ARG A 68 -6.19 1.66 21.24
N SER A 69 -6.66 1.13 22.37
CA SER A 69 -6.18 -0.14 22.96
C SER A 69 -6.88 -1.38 22.41
N ASN A 70 -8.18 -1.28 22.08
CA ASN A 70 -8.95 -2.40 21.53
C ASN A 70 -9.08 -2.24 20.01
N VAL A 71 -8.26 -2.97 19.26
CA VAL A 71 -8.27 -2.97 17.79
C VAL A 71 -8.71 -4.33 17.28
N ALA A 72 -9.65 -4.32 16.33
CA ALA A 72 -10.04 -5.51 15.59
C ALA A 72 -9.16 -5.64 14.35
N ILE A 73 -8.62 -6.84 14.11
CA ILE A 73 -7.82 -7.11 12.91
C ILE A 73 -8.61 -8.06 12.02
N LEU A 74 -8.63 -7.71 10.73
CA LEU A 74 -9.30 -8.49 9.71
C LEU A 74 -8.26 -8.93 8.68
N VAL A 75 -8.31 -10.21 8.29
CA VAL A 75 -7.61 -10.73 7.12
C VAL A 75 -8.64 -11.29 6.17
N ASN A 76 -8.63 -10.79 4.93
CA ASN A 76 -9.63 -11.12 3.91
C ASN A 76 -11.07 -10.95 4.44
N ASP A 77 -11.34 -9.81 5.08
CA ASP A 77 -12.62 -9.45 5.70
C ASP A 77 -13.10 -10.38 6.83
N LYS A 78 -12.27 -11.33 7.28
CA LYS A 78 -12.55 -12.18 8.43
C LYS A 78 -11.84 -11.64 9.66
N LEU A 79 -12.60 -11.48 10.75
CA LEU A 79 -12.03 -11.14 12.04
C LEU A 79 -11.10 -12.27 12.48
N ILE A 80 -9.86 -11.92 12.75
CA ILE A 80 -8.89 -12.83 13.38
C ILE A 80 -8.71 -12.40 14.82
N GLN A 81 -8.97 -13.33 15.73
CA GLN A 81 -8.59 -13.19 17.13
C GLN A 81 -7.10 -13.53 17.19
N PHE A 82 -6.26 -12.51 17.23
CA PHE A 82 -4.88 -12.71 17.65
C PHE A 82 -4.89 -12.85 19.17
N SER A 83 -5.05 -14.08 19.68
CA SER A 83 -4.50 -14.45 20.98
C SER A 83 -2.98 -14.38 20.84
N GLY A 84 -2.31 -13.67 21.76
CA GLY A 84 -0.84 -13.52 21.71
C GLY A 84 -0.09 -14.86 21.72
N GLU A 85 -0.77 -15.92 22.11
CA GLU A 85 -0.31 -17.31 22.18
C GLU A 85 -0.10 -17.99 20.81
N ASP A 86 -0.80 -17.58 19.74
CA ASP A 86 -0.77 -18.26 18.44
C ASP A 86 0.45 -17.94 17.56
N LEU A 87 1.38 -17.12 18.07
CA LEU A 87 2.55 -16.64 17.34
C LEU A 87 3.89 -17.23 17.87
N ILE A 88 3.83 -18.28 18.70
CA ILE A 88 5.00 -18.94 19.31
C ILE A 88 5.43 -20.22 18.56
N ASN A 89 4.78 -20.60 17.45
CA ASN A 89 5.15 -21.81 16.69
C ASN A 89 5.71 -21.50 15.31
#